data_AF-A0A3N5QV19-F1
#
_entry.id   AF-A0A3N5QV19-F1
#
_cell.length_a   1.000
_cell.length_b   1.000
_cell.length_c   1.000
_cell.angle_alpha   90.00
_cell.angle_beta   90.00
_cell.angle_gamma   90.00
#
_symmetry.space_group_name_H-M   'P 1'
#
loop_
_entity.id
_entity.type
_entity.pdbx_description
1 polymer ?
#
loop_
_entity_poly.entity_id
_entity_poly.type
_entity_poly.pdbx_seq_one_letter_code
_entity_poly.pdbx_strand_id
1 'polypeptide(L)'
;MKTSILLFALSVTLILTSCSQLEEESSPVTPSMNKYAEGSDINVFPYEYLATFQEVEYVKWEESLSDDQWVIVTMSKQKKEFHHIFCEIVYTDRNEPVAKDRELFFAGNPDNLKFAVPKPLDKTISEVNLYAVYNYPTANELPGYNEFPNFPYNDRQKFPSIGVDSWMTKEKIISVDAAEDVYNNEHVFVQIDSKEGKMLVFMAKPSFEIFEIPKYGDLGINEVNIYGLSTFRSYDVE
;
A
#
# COMPACT_ATOMS: atom_id res chain seq x y z
N MET A 1 -76.24 -2.70 14.44
CA MET A 1 -74.83 -2.49 14.84
C MET A 1 -74.08 -3.80 14.69
N LYS A 2 -72.94 -3.74 13.98
CA LYS A 2 -71.71 -4.51 14.21
C LYS A 2 -71.81 -6.04 14.25
N THR A 3 -71.63 -6.71 13.10
CA THR A 3 -70.94 -8.04 13.01
C THR A 3 -70.98 -8.58 11.58
N SER A 4 -70.34 -7.92 10.60
CA SER A 4 -70.06 -8.57 9.30
C SER A 4 -68.82 -8.05 8.57
N ILE A 5 -68.01 -7.16 9.17
CA ILE A 5 -66.80 -6.59 8.54
C ILE A 5 -65.53 -7.17 9.20
N LEU A 6 -65.54 -8.44 9.59
CA LEU A 6 -64.40 -9.07 10.27
C LEU A 6 -64.09 -10.48 9.77
N LEU A 7 -64.50 -10.79 8.55
CA LEU A 7 -64.15 -12.04 7.86
C LEU A 7 -63.45 -11.83 6.50
N PHE A 8 -63.14 -10.57 6.15
CA PHE A 8 -62.38 -10.24 4.93
C PHE A 8 -61.00 -9.63 5.21
N ALA A 9 -60.54 -9.68 6.47
CA ALA A 9 -59.25 -9.14 6.91
C ALA A 9 -58.26 -10.23 7.35
N LEU A 10 -58.53 -11.50 7.03
CA LEU A 10 -57.69 -12.64 7.47
C LEU A 10 -57.35 -13.63 6.35
N SER A 11 -57.47 -13.20 5.09
CA SER A 11 -57.13 -13.99 3.91
C SER A 11 -56.13 -13.31 2.96
N VAL A 12 -55.46 -12.24 3.40
CA VAL A 12 -54.38 -11.55 2.66
C VAL A 12 -53.08 -11.45 3.50
N THR A 13 -52.88 -12.38 4.43
CA THR A 13 -51.62 -12.52 5.21
C THR A 13 -50.93 -13.87 5.00
N LEU A 14 -51.30 -14.61 3.94
CA LEU A 14 -50.64 -15.84 3.49
C LEU A 14 -50.03 -15.69 2.10
N ILE A 15 -49.46 -14.52 1.82
CA ILE A 15 -48.40 -14.38 0.81
C ILE A 15 -47.15 -14.08 1.63
N LEU A 16 -46.07 -14.82 1.40
CA LEU A 16 -44.76 -14.83 2.09
C LEU A 16 -44.41 -16.09 2.91
N THR A 17 -44.93 -17.26 2.55
CA THR A 17 -44.22 -18.53 2.80
C THR A 17 -44.08 -19.32 1.51
N SER A 18 -43.19 -18.85 0.66
CA SER A 18 -42.47 -19.69 -0.28
C SER A 18 -41.03 -19.21 -0.26
N CYS A 19 -40.26 -19.79 0.67
CA CYS A 19 -38.82 -19.88 0.58
C CYS A 19 -38.48 -20.57 -0.74
N SER A 20 -38.37 -19.83 -1.84
CA SER A 20 -37.41 -20.22 -2.87
C SER A 20 -36.04 -19.91 -2.26
N GLN A 21 -35.46 -20.90 -1.59
CA GLN A 21 -34.03 -21.04 -1.49
C GLN A 21 -33.49 -21.02 -2.92
N LEU A 22 -33.18 -19.83 -3.42
CA LEU A 22 -31.96 -19.65 -4.19
C LEU A 22 -30.86 -19.66 -3.14
N GLU A 23 -30.41 -20.86 -2.79
CA GLU A 23 -29.02 -21.06 -2.43
C GLU A 23 -28.25 -20.64 -3.68
N GLU A 24 -28.02 -19.33 -3.81
CA GLU A 24 -26.79 -18.88 -4.44
C GLU A 24 -25.71 -19.49 -3.56
N GLU A 25 -25.14 -20.61 -4.03
CA GLU A 25 -23.89 -21.12 -3.49
C GLU A 25 -22.96 -19.92 -3.46
N SER A 26 -22.73 -19.41 -2.26
CA SER A 26 -21.69 -18.43 -2.00
C SER A 26 -20.39 -19.14 -2.33
N SER A 27 -20.01 -19.07 -3.61
CA SER A 27 -18.69 -19.41 -4.08
C SER A 27 -17.73 -18.72 -3.11
N PRO A 28 -16.77 -19.43 -2.49
CA PRO A 28 -15.92 -18.84 -1.48
C PRO A 28 -15.27 -17.60 -2.10
N VAL A 29 -15.63 -16.42 -1.59
CA VAL A 29 -15.09 -15.15 -2.08
C VAL A 29 -13.59 -15.23 -1.83
N THR A 30 -12.83 -15.45 -2.91
CA THR A 30 -11.38 -15.47 -2.85
C THR A 30 -10.94 -14.15 -2.23
N PRO A 31 -10.10 -14.17 -1.18
CA PRO A 31 -9.68 -12.94 -0.54
C PRO A 31 -8.97 -12.05 -1.58
N SER A 32 -9.31 -10.76 -1.61
CA SER A 32 -8.70 -9.79 -2.52
C SER A 32 -7.20 -9.57 -2.26
N MET A 33 -6.71 -10.00 -1.09
CA MET A 33 -5.32 -9.90 -0.66
C MET A 33 -4.85 -11.22 -0.04
N ASN A 34 -3.69 -11.69 -0.47
CA ASN A 34 -2.94 -12.77 0.15
C ASN A 34 -2.12 -12.20 1.32
N LYS A 35 -2.63 -12.41 2.54
CA LYS A 35 -2.09 -11.82 3.78
C LYS A 35 -1.08 -12.72 4.50
N TYR A 36 -0.96 -13.96 4.03
CA TYR A 36 0.00 -14.95 4.51
C TYR A 36 0.77 -15.49 3.31
N ALA A 37 2.07 -15.74 3.46
CA ALA A 37 2.84 -16.44 2.45
C ALA A 37 2.32 -17.88 2.32
N GLU A 38 2.11 -18.37 1.11
CA GLU A 38 1.65 -19.74 0.86
C GLU A 38 2.83 -20.72 0.92
N GLY A 39 2.68 -21.82 1.65
CA GLY A 39 3.63 -22.94 1.69
C GLY A 39 4.60 -22.95 2.87
N SER A 40 5.40 -24.02 2.97
CA SER A 40 6.42 -24.23 4.01
C SER A 40 7.63 -23.31 3.92
N ASP A 41 7.60 -22.31 3.03
CA ASP A 41 8.64 -21.29 2.90
C ASP A 41 8.31 -20.12 3.82
N ILE A 42 9.08 -20.02 4.91
CA ILE A 42 8.92 -19.08 6.03
C ILE A 42 9.39 -17.67 5.62
N ASN A 43 9.07 -17.22 4.41
CA ASN A 43 9.18 -15.81 4.04
C ASN A 43 7.87 -15.12 4.42
N VAL A 44 7.71 -14.89 5.72
CA VAL A 44 6.66 -14.04 6.26
C VAL A 44 6.84 -12.65 5.67
N PHE A 45 5.75 -12.03 5.19
CA PHE A 45 5.78 -10.66 4.68
C PHE A 45 6.57 -9.75 5.63
N PRO A 46 7.36 -8.80 5.10
CA PRO A 46 8.24 -7.99 5.92
C PRO A 46 7.48 -7.07 6.89
N TYR A 47 6.17 -6.88 6.70
CA TYR A 47 5.33 -6.12 7.61
C TYR A 47 3.96 -6.78 7.75
N GLU A 48 3.24 -6.44 8.82
CA GLU A 48 1.84 -6.84 8.96
C GLU A 48 0.96 -6.16 7.91
N TYR A 49 -0.09 -6.86 7.46
CA TYR A 49 -1.11 -6.29 6.60
C TYR A 49 -1.71 -5.00 7.20
N LEU A 50 -1.71 -3.91 6.43
CA LEU A 50 -2.10 -2.54 6.83
C LEU A 50 -1.17 -1.87 7.84
N ALA A 51 0.07 -2.36 7.98
CA ALA A 51 1.11 -1.59 8.66
C ALA A 51 1.22 -0.20 7.99
N THR A 52 1.12 0.85 8.81
CA THR A 52 1.06 2.24 8.35
C THR A 52 2.31 2.99 8.76
N PHE A 53 2.95 3.66 7.81
CA PHE A 53 4.15 4.45 8.00
C PHE A 53 3.84 5.90 7.71
N GLN A 54 3.93 6.72 8.76
CA GLN A 54 3.64 8.14 8.68
C GLN A 54 4.77 8.86 7.96
N GLU A 55 4.39 9.92 7.24
CA GLU A 55 5.36 10.83 6.63
C GLU A 55 6.28 11.45 7.70
N VAL A 56 7.55 11.57 7.36
CA VAL A 56 8.58 12.17 8.21
C VAL A 56 8.62 13.67 7.95
N GLU A 57 8.42 14.46 8.99
CA GLU A 57 8.56 15.91 8.92
C GLU A 57 10.04 16.36 8.86
N TYR A 58 10.26 17.59 8.37
CA TYR A 58 11.57 18.28 8.34
C TYR A 58 12.65 17.56 7.51
N VAL A 59 12.25 17.07 6.34
CA VAL A 59 13.14 16.51 5.31
C VAL A 59 13.67 17.62 4.41
N LYS A 60 14.96 17.56 4.09
CA LYS A 60 15.59 18.38 3.05
C LYS A 60 16.21 17.45 2.01
N TRP A 61 16.24 17.89 0.77
CA TRP A 61 16.92 17.17 -0.29
C TRP A 61 17.66 18.12 -1.23
N GLU A 62 18.69 17.60 -1.87
CA GLU A 62 19.48 18.28 -2.89
C GLU A 62 19.86 17.28 -3.98
N GLU A 63 19.99 17.74 -5.22
CA GLU A 63 20.54 16.94 -6.30
C GLU A 63 22.07 16.97 -6.24
N SER A 64 22.73 15.83 -6.43
CA SER A 64 24.20 15.78 -6.49
C SER A 64 24.72 16.64 -7.65
N LEU A 65 25.73 17.46 -7.38
CA LEU A 65 26.36 18.38 -8.34
C LEU A 65 27.43 17.72 -9.23
N SER A 66 27.87 16.51 -8.90
CA SER A 66 28.91 15.78 -9.63
C SER A 66 28.53 14.32 -9.78
N ASP A 67 28.72 13.79 -10.99
CA ASP A 67 28.30 12.47 -11.46
C ASP A 67 26.80 12.25 -11.21
N ASP A 68 26.05 12.68 -12.21
CA ASP A 68 24.60 12.73 -12.26
C ASP A 68 23.97 11.44 -11.70
N GLN A 69 22.75 11.60 -11.17
CA GLN A 69 21.79 10.53 -10.82
C GLN A 69 21.62 10.25 -9.32
N TRP A 70 21.85 11.22 -8.44
CA TRP A 70 21.54 11.05 -7.00
C TRP A 70 20.71 12.18 -6.42
N VAL A 71 19.72 11.79 -5.61
CA VAL A 71 19.03 12.66 -4.67
C VAL A 71 19.63 12.41 -3.30
N ILE A 72 20.23 13.44 -2.73
CA ILE A 72 20.79 13.40 -1.38
C ILE A 72 19.71 13.90 -0.43
N VAL A 73 19.25 13.01 0.45
CA VAL A 73 18.20 13.31 1.42
C VAL A 73 18.81 13.45 2.80
N THR A 74 18.43 14.52 3.52
CA THR A 74 18.88 14.80 4.88
C THR A 74 17.68 15.05 5.77
N MET A 75 17.60 14.32 6.88
CA MET A 75 16.57 14.49 7.89
C MET A 75 17.09 15.32 9.06
N SER A 76 16.22 16.16 9.60
CA SER A 76 16.50 16.85 10.86
C SER A 76 16.43 15.87 12.03
N LYS A 77 17.06 16.22 13.16
CA LYS A 77 17.13 15.38 14.38
C LYS A 77 15.74 14.86 14.78
N GLN A 78 15.52 13.56 14.59
CA GLN A 78 14.27 12.89 14.93
C GLN A 78 14.17 12.65 16.44
N LYS A 79 12.96 12.75 17.01
CA LYS A 79 12.69 12.42 18.42
C LYS A 79 12.64 10.91 18.68
N LYS A 80 12.46 10.11 17.63
CA LYS A 80 12.33 8.65 17.67
C LYS A 80 13.34 8.03 16.71
N GLU A 81 13.88 6.89 17.11
CA GLU A 81 14.69 6.03 16.24
C GLU A 81 13.76 5.37 15.20
N PHE A 82 14.21 5.28 13.95
CA PHE A 82 13.50 4.55 12.91
C PHE A 82 14.22 3.21 12.66
N HIS A 83 13.45 2.16 12.37
CA HIS A 83 13.99 0.89 11.94
C HIS A 83 14.27 0.89 10.44
N HIS A 84 13.34 1.41 9.65
CA HIS A 84 13.43 1.46 8.20
C HIS A 84 12.82 2.76 7.67
N ILE A 85 13.32 3.22 6.53
CA ILE A 85 12.82 4.38 5.80
C ILE A 85 12.48 3.99 4.37
N PHE A 86 11.35 4.48 3.90
CA PHE A 86 11.02 4.55 2.48
C PHE A 86 11.12 5.99 1.99
N CYS A 87 11.65 6.18 0.79
CA CYS A 87 11.82 7.47 0.12
C CYS A 87 11.02 7.46 -1.18
N GLU A 88 9.96 8.27 -1.23
CA GLU A 88 9.21 8.54 -2.46
C GLU A 88 9.80 9.78 -3.13
N ILE A 89 10.11 9.66 -4.42
CA ILE A 89 10.49 10.80 -5.25
C ILE A 89 9.39 11.03 -6.27
N VAL A 90 8.86 12.24 -6.28
CA VAL A 90 7.89 12.69 -7.29
C VAL A 90 8.64 13.52 -8.32
N TYR A 91 8.48 13.14 -9.57
CA TYR A 91 9.06 13.77 -10.72
C TYR A 91 7.99 14.52 -11.52
N THR A 92 8.45 15.58 -12.18
CA THR A 92 7.72 16.24 -13.25
C THR A 92 8.50 16.04 -14.53
N ASP A 93 7.80 15.64 -15.60
CA ASP A 93 8.39 15.67 -16.93
C ASP A 93 8.56 17.13 -17.36
N ARG A 94 9.73 17.47 -17.90
CA ARG A 94 10.00 18.80 -18.46
C ARG A 94 9.09 19.13 -19.64
N ASN A 95 8.64 18.12 -20.37
CA ASN A 95 7.79 18.26 -21.54
C ASN A 95 6.30 18.12 -21.21
N GLU A 96 5.96 17.44 -20.11
CA GLU A 96 4.59 17.21 -19.66
C GLU A 96 4.43 17.48 -18.15
N PRO A 97 4.39 18.75 -17.72
CA PRO A 97 4.41 19.12 -16.29
C PRO A 97 3.17 18.68 -15.49
N VAL A 98 2.14 18.14 -16.17
CA VAL A 98 0.92 17.62 -15.55
C VAL A 98 1.03 16.14 -15.21
N ALA A 99 1.84 15.38 -15.96
CA ALA A 99 2.11 13.99 -15.68
C ALA A 99 3.18 13.92 -14.57
N LYS A 100 2.76 13.44 -13.39
CA LYS A 100 3.69 13.15 -12.30
C LYS A 100 4.09 11.69 -12.38
N ASP A 101 5.39 11.46 -12.47
CA ASP A 101 5.96 10.13 -12.31
C ASP A 101 6.47 10.00 -10.88
N ARG A 102 6.38 8.80 -10.30
CA ARG A 102 6.69 8.56 -8.90
C ARG A 102 7.48 7.27 -8.74
N GLU A 103 8.49 7.31 -7.88
CA GLU A 103 9.29 6.13 -7.56
C GLU A 103 9.45 6.03 -6.05
N LEU A 104 9.26 4.83 -5.50
CA LEU A 104 9.49 4.54 -4.09
C LEU A 104 10.78 3.74 -3.94
N PHE A 105 11.61 4.10 -2.98
CA PHE A 105 12.87 3.45 -2.67
C PHE A 105 12.91 3.02 -1.22
N PHE A 106 13.37 1.80 -0.95
CA PHE A 106 13.75 1.41 0.40
C PHE A 106 15.13 1.98 0.74
N ALA A 107 15.22 2.82 1.77
CA ALA A 107 16.45 3.49 2.18
C ALA A 107 17.11 2.84 3.41
N GLY A 108 16.57 1.72 3.91
CA GLY A 108 17.12 1.00 5.05
C GLY A 108 17.07 1.82 6.34
N ASN A 109 18.10 1.68 7.17
CA ASN A 109 18.30 2.42 8.42
C ASN A 109 19.56 3.30 8.32
N PRO A 110 19.48 4.55 7.82
CA PRO A 110 20.66 5.39 7.66
C PRO A 110 21.26 5.85 9.01
N ASP A 111 22.53 5.50 9.25
CA ASP A 111 23.28 5.79 10.49
C ASP A 111 23.36 7.29 10.87
N ASN A 112 23.34 8.19 9.89
CA ASN A 112 23.67 9.61 10.08
C ASN A 112 22.55 10.57 9.64
N LEU A 113 21.30 10.08 9.56
CA LEU A 113 20.14 10.84 9.07
C LEU A 113 20.29 11.37 7.63
N LYS A 114 21.28 10.88 6.88
CA LYS A 114 21.56 11.30 5.51
C LYS A 114 21.77 10.09 4.62
N PHE A 115 21.13 10.07 3.46
CA PHE A 115 21.31 8.99 2.49
C PHE A 115 21.13 9.51 1.07
N ALA A 116 21.46 8.66 0.10
CA ALA A 116 21.30 8.97 -1.31
C ALA A 116 20.51 7.86 -2.00
N VAL A 117 19.57 8.25 -2.86
CA VAL A 117 18.81 7.36 -3.74
C VAL A 117 19.01 7.77 -5.21
N PRO A 118 19.00 6.81 -6.13
CA PRO A 118 19.24 7.11 -7.53
C PRO A 118 18.07 7.91 -8.13
N LYS A 119 18.33 8.71 -9.19
CA LYS A 119 17.30 9.38 -9.98
C LYS A 119 17.58 9.28 -11.49
N PRO A 120 16.54 9.28 -12.33
CA PRO A 120 16.70 9.44 -13.79
C PRO A 120 17.28 10.82 -14.19
N LEU A 121 17.97 10.86 -15.33
CA LEU A 121 18.62 12.07 -15.88
C LEU A 121 17.64 13.10 -16.45
N ASP A 122 16.58 12.61 -17.07
CA ASP A 122 15.60 13.36 -17.84
C ASP A 122 14.44 13.91 -16.99
N LYS A 123 14.36 13.51 -15.72
CA LYS A 123 13.31 13.90 -14.80
C LYS A 123 13.74 15.04 -13.86
N THR A 124 12.81 15.96 -13.62
CA THR A 124 12.98 17.03 -12.62
C THR A 124 12.24 16.65 -11.36
N ILE A 125 12.91 16.71 -10.21
CA ILE A 125 12.29 16.38 -8.92
C ILE A 125 11.37 17.53 -8.51
N SER A 126 10.10 17.22 -8.26
CA SER A 126 9.15 18.17 -7.69
C SER A 126 8.98 18.02 -6.18
N GLU A 127 9.12 16.79 -5.66
CA GLU A 127 8.89 16.49 -4.26
C GLU A 127 9.68 15.25 -3.82
N VAL A 128 10.05 15.21 -2.54
CA VAL A 128 10.64 14.03 -1.89
C VAL A 128 9.91 13.83 -0.56
N ASN A 129 9.23 12.70 -0.41
CA ASN A 129 8.49 12.35 0.81
C ASN A 129 9.18 11.13 1.45
N LEU A 130 9.30 11.13 2.77
CA LEU A 130 9.86 9.99 3.51
C LEU A 130 8.80 9.37 4.39
N TYR A 131 8.79 8.05 4.47
CA TYR A 131 7.89 7.29 5.34
C TYR A 131 8.72 6.40 6.27
N ALA A 132 8.54 6.56 7.58
CA ALA A 132 9.37 5.87 8.57
C ALA A 132 8.62 4.75 9.30
N VAL A 133 9.31 3.63 9.47
CA VAL A 133 8.90 2.52 10.33
C VAL A 133 9.51 2.73 11.71
N TYR A 134 8.70 3.16 12.69
CA TYR A 134 9.18 3.45 14.05
C TYR A 134 9.09 2.26 15.01
N ASN A 135 8.07 1.41 14.87
CA ASN A 135 7.82 0.29 15.76
C ASN A 135 7.87 -0.99 14.93
N TYR A 136 9.07 -1.51 14.72
CA TYR A 136 9.26 -2.81 14.11
C TYR A 136 9.63 -3.79 15.23
N PRO A 137 8.85 -4.84 15.48
CA PRO A 137 9.21 -5.81 16.51
C PRO A 137 10.60 -6.34 16.17
N THR A 138 11.56 -6.12 17.07
CA THR A 138 12.92 -6.61 16.86
C THR A 138 12.89 -8.15 16.92
N ALA A 139 13.80 -8.82 16.22
CA ALA A 139 13.85 -10.30 16.18
C ALA A 139 13.82 -10.97 17.57
N ASN A 140 14.24 -10.25 18.62
CA ASN A 140 14.25 -10.70 20.01
C ASN A 140 12.87 -10.63 20.72
N GLU A 141 11.89 -9.94 20.14
CA GLU A 141 10.57 -9.70 20.72
C GLU A 141 9.46 -10.61 20.13
N LEU A 142 9.78 -11.35 19.06
CA LEU A 142 8.88 -12.32 18.46
C LEU A 142 9.33 -13.75 18.83
N PRO A 143 8.62 -14.46 19.73
CA PRO A 143 8.97 -15.82 20.09
C PRO A 143 8.88 -16.73 18.85
N GLY A 144 10.02 -17.28 18.44
CA GLY A 144 10.14 -18.16 17.26
C GLY A 144 10.88 -17.55 16.06
N TYR A 145 11.24 -16.26 16.11
CA TYR A 145 12.01 -15.55 15.07
C TYR A 145 13.49 -15.39 15.46
N ASN A 146 14.08 -16.41 16.06
CA ASN A 146 15.54 -16.48 16.16
C ASN A 146 16.04 -16.64 14.73
N GLU A 147 16.65 -15.59 14.18
CA GLU A 147 17.11 -15.47 12.79
C GLU A 147 15.96 -15.11 11.83
N PHE A 148 15.58 -13.84 11.76
CA PHE A 148 15.06 -13.33 10.49
C PHE A 148 16.18 -13.53 9.45
N PRO A 149 16.03 -14.42 8.45
CA PRO A 149 16.90 -14.32 7.29
C PRO A 149 16.68 -12.91 6.73
N ASN A 150 17.79 -12.20 6.47
CA ASN A 150 17.88 -10.88 5.84
C ASN A 150 16.55 -10.24 5.43
N PHE A 151 16.21 -9.10 6.05
CA PHE A 151 15.09 -8.27 5.61
C PHE A 151 15.07 -8.17 4.07
N PRO A 152 13.93 -8.39 3.39
CA PRO A 152 13.92 -8.82 1.98
C PRO A 152 14.28 -7.70 0.99
N TYR A 153 14.61 -6.50 1.48
CA TYR A 153 14.94 -5.35 0.67
C TYR A 153 16.40 -4.96 0.85
N ASN A 154 17.08 -4.79 -0.27
CA ASN A 154 18.41 -4.18 -0.30
C ASN A 154 18.28 -2.66 -0.16
N ASP A 155 19.34 -2.01 0.34
CA ASP A 155 19.42 -0.56 0.32
C ASP A 155 19.24 -0.02 -1.11
N ARG A 156 18.42 1.01 -1.25
CA ARG A 156 18.05 1.67 -2.51
C ARG A 156 17.25 0.78 -3.46
N GLN A 157 16.68 -0.33 -2.97
CA GLN A 157 15.76 -1.15 -3.75
C GLN A 157 14.58 -0.29 -4.22
N LYS A 158 14.38 -0.27 -5.55
CA LYS A 158 13.28 0.46 -6.19
C LYS A 158 12.00 -0.38 -6.18
N PHE A 159 10.89 0.30 -5.91
CA PHE A 159 9.51 -0.16 -6.01
C PHE A 159 8.84 0.73 -7.06
N PRO A 160 8.76 0.27 -8.33
CA PRO A 160 8.10 1.02 -9.38
C PRO A 160 6.66 1.38 -9.01
N SER A 161 6.19 2.53 -9.47
CA SER A 161 4.78 2.87 -9.38
C SER A 161 3.97 1.94 -10.29
N ILE A 162 2.82 1.51 -9.78
CA ILE A 162 1.80 0.76 -10.52
C ILE A 162 0.66 1.74 -10.79
N GLY A 163 0.17 1.72 -12.03
CA GLY A 163 -0.94 2.59 -12.44
C GLY A 163 -2.18 2.37 -11.57
N VAL A 164 -2.87 3.47 -11.25
CA VAL A 164 -4.18 3.44 -10.61
C VAL A 164 -5.17 3.99 -11.62
N ASP A 165 -6.03 3.12 -12.14
CA ASP A 165 -7.03 3.49 -13.13
C ASP A 165 -8.17 4.27 -12.47
N SER A 166 -8.60 3.82 -11.28
CA SER A 166 -9.55 4.57 -10.47
C SER A 166 -9.47 4.20 -8.99
N TRP A 167 -10.02 5.07 -8.15
CA TRP A 167 -10.29 4.74 -6.76
C TRP A 167 -11.54 5.49 -6.29
N MET A 168 -12.21 4.93 -5.28
CA MET A 168 -13.34 5.56 -4.64
C MET A 168 -13.39 5.24 -3.16
N THR A 169 -14.05 6.10 -2.38
CA THR A 169 -14.28 5.83 -0.96
C THR A 169 -15.74 5.52 -0.68
N LYS A 170 -15.95 4.56 0.21
CA LYS A 170 -17.25 4.27 0.80
C LYS A 170 -17.04 4.02 2.29
N GLU A 171 -17.60 4.89 3.12
CA GLU A 171 -17.37 4.88 4.57
C GLU A 171 -15.86 4.89 4.88
N LYS A 172 -15.36 3.85 5.54
CA LYS A 172 -13.94 3.73 5.93
C LYS A 172 -13.12 2.92 4.94
N ILE A 173 -13.66 2.58 3.78
CA ILE A 173 -12.99 1.74 2.79
C ILE A 173 -12.61 2.58 1.59
N ILE A 174 -11.39 2.39 1.11
CA ILE A 174 -10.95 2.83 -0.22
C ILE A 174 -10.99 1.60 -1.13
N SER A 175 -11.81 1.63 -2.18
CA SER A 175 -11.77 0.63 -3.25
C SER A 175 -10.86 1.16 -4.35
N VAL A 176 -9.88 0.36 -4.75
CA VAL A 176 -8.85 0.73 -5.73
C VAL A 176 -8.93 -0.23 -6.92
N ASP A 177 -8.87 0.35 -8.11
CA ASP A 177 -8.77 -0.34 -9.39
C ASP A 177 -7.38 -0.01 -9.98
N ALA A 178 -6.49 -1.00 -9.96
CA ALA A 178 -5.11 -0.86 -10.37
C ALA A 178 -4.88 -1.38 -11.80
N ALA A 179 -3.80 -0.92 -12.43
CA ALA A 179 -3.38 -1.44 -13.72
C ALA A 179 -3.18 -2.97 -13.68
N GLU A 180 -3.41 -3.61 -14.83
CA GLU A 180 -3.15 -5.03 -15.03
C GLU A 180 -1.75 -5.40 -14.50
N ASP A 181 -1.65 -6.55 -13.83
CA ASP A 181 -0.43 -7.11 -13.21
C ASP A 181 -0.05 -6.65 -11.79
N VAL A 182 -0.89 -5.88 -11.08
CA VAL A 182 -0.62 -5.57 -9.66
C VAL A 182 -0.41 -6.84 -8.81
N TYR A 183 -1.12 -7.92 -9.13
CA TYR A 183 -1.06 -9.23 -8.48
C TYR A 183 0.26 -10.00 -8.74
N ASN A 184 1.09 -9.57 -9.69
CA ASN A 184 2.44 -10.11 -9.94
C ASN A 184 3.50 -9.54 -8.97
N ASN A 185 3.10 -8.64 -8.06
CA ASN A 185 3.97 -8.07 -7.05
C ASN A 185 3.76 -8.80 -5.73
N GLU A 186 4.85 -9.30 -5.14
CA GLU A 186 4.78 -9.97 -3.83
C GLU A 186 4.53 -8.96 -2.72
N HIS A 187 5.13 -7.77 -2.83
CA HIS A 187 5.02 -6.73 -1.82
C HIS A 187 4.48 -5.45 -2.44
N VAL A 188 3.25 -5.10 -2.07
CA VAL A 188 2.59 -3.87 -2.50
C VAL A 188 2.50 -2.88 -1.34
N PHE A 189 2.81 -1.62 -1.65
CA PHE A 189 2.58 -0.47 -0.80
C PHE A 189 1.61 0.48 -1.47
N VAL A 190 0.77 1.13 -0.67
CA VAL A 190 -0.13 2.17 -1.12
C VAL A 190 0.18 3.46 -0.38
N GLN A 191 0.51 4.50 -1.11
CA GLN A 191 0.59 5.86 -0.59
C GLN A 191 -0.79 6.49 -0.65
N ILE A 192 -1.25 7.01 0.48
CA ILE A 192 -2.53 7.68 0.64
C ILE A 192 -2.25 9.14 0.97
N ASP A 193 -2.62 10.06 0.08
CA ASP A 193 -2.67 11.49 0.35
C ASP A 193 -4.07 11.84 0.83
N SER A 194 -4.18 12.42 2.01
CA SER A 194 -5.44 12.76 2.64
C SER A 194 -5.40 14.15 3.27
N LYS A 195 -6.54 14.66 3.73
CA LYS A 195 -6.58 15.91 4.50
C LYS A 195 -5.79 15.86 5.81
N GLU A 196 -5.51 14.67 6.33
CA GLU A 196 -4.74 14.47 7.56
C GLU A 196 -3.22 14.33 7.30
N GLY A 197 -2.80 14.27 6.03
CA GLY A 197 -1.41 14.10 5.63
C GLY A 197 -1.20 12.87 4.76
N LYS A 198 0.06 12.60 4.42
CA LYS A 198 0.47 11.45 3.61
C LYS A 198 0.92 10.29 4.49
N MET A 199 0.58 9.08 4.06
CA MET A 199 1.06 7.85 4.69
C MET A 199 1.31 6.76 3.66
N LEU A 200 2.19 5.83 4.00
CA LEU A 200 2.45 4.63 3.23
C LEU A 200 1.87 3.42 3.98
N VAL A 201 1.06 2.62 3.31
CA VAL A 201 0.38 1.46 3.86
C VAL A 201 0.90 0.20 3.18
N PHE A 202 1.36 -0.77 3.96
CA PHE A 202 1.74 -2.08 3.42
C PHE A 202 0.50 -2.94 3.19
N MET A 203 0.34 -3.42 1.96
CA MET A 203 -0.82 -4.18 1.52
C MET A 203 -0.54 -5.68 1.38
N ALA A 204 0.71 -6.13 1.44
CA ALA A 204 1.10 -7.49 1.05
C ALA A 204 0.83 -7.76 -0.44
N LYS A 205 0.38 -8.96 -0.82
CA LYS A 205 0.17 -9.35 -2.23
C LYS A 205 -1.32 -9.27 -2.62
N PRO A 206 -1.72 -8.43 -3.58
CA PRO A 206 -3.06 -8.45 -4.15
C PRO A 206 -3.35 -9.77 -4.89
N SER A 207 -4.59 -10.23 -4.83
CA SER A 207 -5.06 -11.40 -5.59
C SER A 207 -5.69 -11.02 -6.92
N PHE A 208 -6.10 -9.75 -7.06
CA PHE A 208 -6.79 -9.19 -8.21
C PHE A 208 -6.39 -7.72 -8.39
N GLU A 209 -6.71 -7.14 -9.54
CA GLU A 209 -6.53 -5.72 -9.88
C GLU A 209 -7.36 -4.81 -8.99
N ILE A 210 -8.54 -5.29 -8.58
CA ILE A 210 -9.46 -4.57 -7.71
C ILE A 210 -9.29 -5.08 -6.27
N PHE A 211 -8.98 -4.16 -5.36
CA PHE A 211 -8.85 -4.48 -3.94
C PHE A 211 -9.31 -3.33 -3.03
N GLU A 212 -9.49 -3.65 -1.75
CA GLU A 212 -9.99 -2.72 -0.74
C GLU A 212 -8.96 -2.44 0.34
N ILE A 213 -8.85 -1.16 0.73
CA ILE A 213 -8.04 -0.68 1.83
C ILE A 213 -8.97 -0.19 2.94
N PRO A 214 -9.20 -0.98 3.99
CA PRO A 214 -10.07 -0.58 5.08
C PRO A 214 -9.36 0.40 6.02
N LYS A 215 -10.15 1.20 6.76
CA LYS A 215 -9.78 2.19 7.79
C LYS A 215 -9.47 3.61 7.31
N TYR A 216 -9.31 3.86 6.02
CA TYR A 216 -8.81 5.14 5.51
C TYR A 216 -9.84 5.94 4.70
N GLY A 217 -10.99 5.34 4.34
CA GLY A 217 -11.96 5.98 3.44
C GLY A 217 -12.57 7.30 3.95
N ASP A 218 -12.55 7.55 5.26
CA ASP A 218 -13.11 8.73 5.93
C ASP A 218 -12.11 9.88 6.12
N LEU A 219 -10.83 9.70 5.73
CA LEU A 219 -9.77 10.70 5.92
C LEU A 219 -9.80 11.85 4.89
N GLY A 220 -10.77 11.84 3.97
CA GLY A 220 -10.84 12.80 2.87
C GLY A 220 -9.67 12.62 1.91
N ILE A 221 -9.66 11.49 1.21
CA ILE A 221 -8.59 11.08 0.28
C ILE A 221 -8.51 12.06 -0.89
N ASN A 222 -7.30 12.53 -1.18
CA ASN A 222 -6.97 13.37 -2.32
C ASN A 222 -6.36 12.55 -3.46
N GLU A 223 -5.51 11.58 -3.13
CA GLU A 223 -4.75 10.78 -4.08
C GLU A 223 -4.42 9.41 -3.49
N VAL A 224 -4.35 8.39 -4.36
CA VAL A 224 -3.90 7.04 -4.05
C VAL A 224 -2.86 6.65 -5.08
N ASN A 225 -1.68 6.25 -4.62
CA ASN A 225 -0.59 5.75 -5.47
C ASN A 225 -0.17 4.36 -5.02
N ILE A 226 0.09 3.46 -5.97
CA ILE A 226 0.53 2.09 -5.68
C ILE A 226 2.00 1.94 -6.07
N TYR A 227 2.75 1.23 -5.24
CA TYR A 227 4.12 0.81 -5.51
C TYR A 227 4.25 -0.69 -5.29
N GLY A 228 4.96 -1.40 -6.16
CA GLY A 228 5.13 -2.85 -6.05
C GLY A 228 6.57 -3.29 -6.23
N LEU A 229 6.92 -4.40 -5.58
CA LEU A 229 8.11 -5.16 -5.89
C LEU A 229 7.70 -6.55 -6.41
N SER A 230 8.03 -6.80 -7.68
CA SER A 230 7.90 -8.13 -8.25
C SER A 230 9.14 -8.97 -7.94
N THR A 231 8.92 -10.23 -7.58
CA THR A 231 9.98 -11.23 -7.44
C THR A 231 10.02 -12.15 -8.64
N PHE A 232 9.88 -11.64 -9.87
CA PHE A 232 10.47 -12.37 -10.98
C PHE A 232 11.97 -12.49 -10.67
N ARG A 233 12.37 -13.67 -10.16
CA ARG A 233 13.76 -14.10 -10.22
C ARG A 233 14.15 -13.86 -11.66
N SER A 234 14.98 -12.84 -11.91
CA SER A 234 15.78 -12.81 -13.11
C SER A 234 16.49 -14.15 -13.13
N TYR A 235 16.04 -15.06 -13.98
CA TYR A 235 16.94 -16.07 -14.48
C TYR A 235 18.00 -15.26 -15.19
N ASP A 236 19.13 -15.05 -14.50
CA ASP A 236 20.34 -14.58 -15.12
C ASP A 236 20.59 -15.52 -16.29
N VAL A 237 20.34 -15.01 -17.49
CA VAL A 237 20.91 -15.57 -18.70
C VAL A 237 22.34 -15.05 -18.71
N GLU A 238 23.25 -15.81 -18.10
CA GLU A 238 24.68 -15.77 -18.44
C GLU A 238 24.89 -16.26 -19.87
#